data_AF-A0A4R5A9E0-F1
#
_entry.id   AF-A0A4R5A9E0-F1
#
_cell.length_a   1.000
_cell.length_b   1.000
_cell.length_c   1.000
_cell.angle_alpha   90.00
_cell.angle_beta   90.00
_cell.angle_gamma   90.00
#
_symmetry.space_group_name_H-M   'P 1'
#
loop_
_entity.id
_entity.type
_entity.pdbx_description
1 polymer ?
#
loop_
_entity_poly.entity_id
_entity_poly.type
_entity_poly.pdbx_seq_one_letter_code
_entity_poly.pdbx_strand_id
1 'polypeptide(L)' 'MIRWRKGTVEDIRREWPGAVELNVSIGGDGTRRALAYPALVGRPEPGDTVLLNTTALAMGLGTGGYAMV' A
#
# COMPACT_ATOMS: atom_id res chain seq x y z
N MET A 1 7.65 13.65 10.78
CA MET A 1 8.48 13.09 9.68
C MET A 1 7.69 11.94 9.06
N ILE A 2 7.54 11.88 7.73
CA ILE A 2 6.84 10.77 7.06
C ILE A 2 7.85 9.73 6.58
N ARG A 3 7.57 8.45 6.80
CA ARG A 3 8.37 7.31 6.30
C ARG A 3 7.77 6.77 5.01
N TRP A 4 8.41 7.10 3.89
CA TRP A 4 8.05 6.61 2.56
C TRP A 4 8.82 5.33 2.20
N ARG A 5 8.16 4.47 1.43
CA ARG A 5 8.74 3.27 0.80
C ARG A 5 8.23 3.14 -0.63
N LYS A 6 9.14 2.92 -1.59
CA LYS A 6 8.76 2.57 -2.95
C LYS A 6 8.45 1.06 -3.01
N GLY A 7 7.38 0.68 -3.68
CA GLY A 7 7.04 -0.72 -3.89
C GLY A 7 6.42 -0.99 -5.26
N THR A 8 6.25 -2.27 -5.59
CA THR A 8 5.60 -2.73 -6.82
C THR A 8 4.36 -3.52 -6.46
N VAL A 9 3.22 -3.22 -7.05
CA VAL A 9 1.97 -3.98 -6.84
C VAL A 9 2.16 -5.38 -7.39
N GLU A 10 1.96 -6.40 -6.56
CA GLU A 10 2.04 -7.81 -6.95
C GLU A 10 0.66 -8.33 -7.37
N ASP A 11 -0.37 -8.05 -6.57
CA ASP A 11 -1.76 -8.44 -6.87
C ASP A 11 -2.78 -7.55 -6.14
N ILE A 12 -4.01 -7.58 -6.66
CA ILE A 12 -5.19 -7.00 -6.01
C ILE A 12 -5.85 -8.08 -5.16
N ARG A 13 -5.96 -7.85 -3.85
CA ARG A 13 -6.54 -8.82 -2.91
C ARG A 13 -8.05 -8.73 -2.80
N ARG A 14 -8.56 -7.51 -2.60
CA ARG A 14 -9.96 -7.23 -2.34
C ARG A 14 -10.28 -5.80 -2.74
N GLU A 15 -11.51 -5.59 -3.18
CA GLU A 15 -12.03 -4.27 -3.49
C GLU A 15 -13.39 -4.09 -2.81
N TRP A 16 -13.64 -2.87 -2.32
CA TRP A 16 -14.93 -2.44 -1.81
C TRP A 16 -15.14 -0.97 -2.18
N PRO A 17 -16.37 -0.43 -2.05
CA PRO A 17 -16.65 0.93 -2.50
C PRO A 17 -15.64 1.94 -1.95
N GLY A 18 -14.84 2.52 -2.85
CA GLY A 18 -13.86 3.55 -2.57
C GLY A 18 -12.44 3.09 -2.20
N ALA A 19 -12.16 1.78 -2.04
CA ALA A 19 -10.83 1.32 -1.69
C ALA A 19 -10.45 -0.03 -2.32
N VAL A 20 -9.16 -0.18 -2.59
CA VAL A 20 -8.54 -1.39 -3.13
C VAL A 20 -7.44 -1.84 -2.18
N GLU A 21 -7.52 -3.09 -1.73
CA GLU A 21 -6.48 -3.75 -0.96
C GLU A 21 -5.49 -4.44 -1.91
N LEU A 22 -4.20 -4.18 -1.71
CA LEU A 22 -3.11 -4.65 -2.57
C LEU A 22 -2.10 -5.45 -1.77
N ASN A 23 -1.44 -6.40 -2.41
CA ASN A 23 -0.11 -6.85 -2.01
C ASN A 23 0.92 -6.02 -2.78
N VAL A 24 1.87 -5.41 -2.05
CA VAL A 24 2.92 -4.58 -2.63
C VAL A 24 4.28 -5.09 -2.16
N SER A 25 5.13 -5.46 -3.10
CA SER A 25 6.53 -5.82 -2.86
C SER A 25 7.35 -4.58 -2.54
N ILE A 26 8.00 -4.53 -1.38
CA ILE A 26 8.95 -3.47 -1.04
C ILE A 26 10.36 -4.09 -1.05
N GLY A 27 11.24 -3.56 -1.89
CA GLY A 27 12.62 -4.05 -2.00
C GLY A 27 13.32 -4.07 -0.64
N GLY A 28 13.73 -5.25 -0.18
CA GLY A 28 14.40 -5.48 1.11
C GLY A 28 13.48 -5.56 2.34
N ASP A 29 12.19 -5.18 2.22
CA ASP A 29 11.22 -5.17 3.32
C ASP A 29 10.07 -6.20 3.14
N GLY A 30 10.10 -6.96 2.03
CA GLY A 30 9.14 -8.01 1.67
C GLY A 30 7.80 -7.49 1.16
N THR A 31 6.84 -8.39 0.99
CA THR A 31 5.47 -8.05 0.60
C THR A 31 4.71 -7.45 1.78
N ARG A 32 4.00 -6.34 1.54
CA ARG A 32 3.14 -5.66 2.51
C ARG A 32 1.73 -5.52 1.95
N ARG A 33 0.75 -5.56 2.84
CA ARG A 33 -0.60 -5.15 2.49
C ARG A 33 -0.65 -3.62 2.42
N ALA A 34 -1.24 -3.10 1.35
CA ALA A 34 -1.46 -1.68 1.16
C ALA A 34 -2.94 -1.40 0.87
N LEU A 35 -3.37 -0.20 1.23
CA LEU A 35 -4.68 0.31 0.89
C LEU A 35 -4.52 1.49 -0.07
N ALA A 36 -5.18 1.40 -1.23
CA ALA A 36 -5.29 2.49 -2.18
C ALA A 36 -6.72 3.03 -2.17
N TYR A 37 -6.85 4.34 -2.26
CA TYR A 37 -8.13 5.01 -2.49
C TYR A 37 -8.14 5.49 -3.95
N PRO A 38 -8.83 4.80 -4.89
CA PRO A 38 -8.69 5.10 -6.31
C PRO A 38 -9.01 6.54 -6.71
N ALA A 39 -9.90 7.21 -5.97
CA ALA A 39 -10.22 8.62 -6.17
C ALA A 39 -9.03 9.57 -5.90
N LEU A 40 -8.02 9.13 -5.13
CA LEU A 40 -6.85 9.92 -4.77
C LEU A 40 -5.61 9.55 -5.59
N VAL A 41 -5.43 8.26 -5.91
CA VAL A 41 -4.17 7.74 -6.48
C VAL A 41 -4.34 7.12 -7.87
N GLY A 42 -5.54 7.14 -8.44
CA GLY A 42 -5.89 6.30 -9.58
C GLY A 42 -6.08 4.84 -9.17
N ARG A 43 -6.44 3.96 -10.11
CA ARG A 43 -6.63 2.53 -9.82
C ARG A 43 -5.32 1.78 -10.05
N PRO A 44 -4.64 1.26 -9.01
CA PRO A 44 -3.38 0.55 -9.19
C PRO A 44 -3.61 -0.83 -9.81
N GLU A 45 -2.70 -1.24 -10.68
CA GLU A 45 -2.68 -2.54 -11.34
C GLU A 45 -1.41 -3.32 -10.98
N PRO A 46 -1.42 -4.68 -11.04
CA PRO A 46 -0.21 -5.47 -10.87
C PRO A 46 0.92 -5.02 -11.81
N GLY A 47 2.12 -4.87 -11.27
CA GLY A 47 3.28 -4.30 -11.95
C GLY A 47 3.46 -2.80 -11.76
N ASP A 48 2.46 -2.08 -11.28
CA ASP A 48 2.58 -0.65 -11.01
C ASP A 48 3.57 -0.38 -9.88
N THR A 49 4.34 0.68 -10.06
CA THR A 49 5.17 1.25 -8.99
C THR A 49 4.34 2.21 -8.17
N VAL A 50 4.29 1.98 -6.85
CA VAL A 50 3.57 2.83 -5.89
C VAL A 50 4.51 3.38 -4.82
N LEU A 51 4.15 4.53 -4.27
CA LEU A 51 4.78 5.09 -3.07
C LEU A 51 3.90 4.75 -1.86
N LEU A 52 4.49 4.26 -0.79
CA LEU A 52 3.78 3.82 0.40
C LEU A 52 4.13 4.69 1.61
N ASN A 53 3.13 5.28 2.25
CA ASN A 53 3.27 5.81 3.60
C ASN A 53 3.22 4.65 4.60
N THR A 54 4.37 4.39 5.23
CA THR A 54 4.54 3.31 6.20
C THR A 54 4.75 3.86 7.62
N THR A 55 4.54 5.16 7.85
CA THR A 55 4.83 5.81 9.14
C THR A 55 4.06 5.17 10.29
N ALA A 56 2.73 5.15 10.19
CA ALA A 56 1.86 4.61 11.22
C ALA A 56 2.05 3.08 11.39
N LEU A 57 2.32 2.38 10.28
CA LEU A 57 2.62 0.94 10.30
C LEU A 57 3.92 0.65 11.07
N ALA A 58 4.99 1.40 10.77
CA ALA A 58 6.30 1.26 11.41
C ALA A 58 6.27 1.62 12.90
N MET A 59 5.39 2.54 13.29
CA MET A 59 5.20 2.98 14.67
C MET A 59 4.16 2.15 15.45
N GLY A 60 3.51 1.17 14.81
CA GLY A 60 2.52 0.33 15.47
C GLY A 60 1.24 1.07 15.90
N LEU A 61 0.85 2.13 15.19
CA LEU A 61 -0.29 3.00 15.58
C LEU A 61 -1.67 2.44 15.20
N GLY A 62 -1.77 1.15 14.86
CA GLY A 62 -3.05 0.49 14.64
C GLY A 62 -3.66 0.63 13.23
N THR A 63 -2.85 0.55 12.16
CA THR A 63 -3.37 0.58 10.77
C THR A 63 -4.04 -0.73 10.31
N GLY A 64 -4.17 -1.74 11.19
CA GLY A 64 -4.59 -3.09 10.78
C GLY A 64 -3.55 -3.87 9.96
N GLY A 65 -2.31 -3.34 9.88
CA GLY A 65 -1.22 -3.91 9.10
C GLY A 65 -1.10 -3.35 7.68
N TYR A 66 -1.88 -2.33 7.33
CA TYR A 66 -1.83 -1.67 6.02
C TYR A 66 -0.80 -0.54 5.98
N ALA A 67 -0.10 -0.44 4.85
CA ALA A 67 0.49 0.81 4.37
C ALA A 67 -0.54 1.57 3.52
N MET A 68 -0.36 2.88 3.33
CA MET A 68 -1.22 3.68 2.45
C MET A 68 -0.47 4.01 1.16
N VAL A 69 -1.11 3.78 0.02
CA VAL A 69 -0.64 4.24 -1.30
C VAL A 69 -0.85 5.74 -1.40
#